data_AF-A0A7Z7FCM0-F1
#
_entry.id   AF-A0A7Z7FCM0-F1
#
_cell.length_a   1.000
_cell.length_b   1.000
_cell.length_c   1.000
_cell.angle_alpha   90.00
_cell.angle_beta   90.00
_cell.angle_gamma   90.00
#
_symmetry.space_group_name_H-M   'P 1'
#
loop_
_entity.id
_entity.type
_entity.pdbx_description
1 polymer ?
#
loop_
_entity_poly.entity_id
_entity_poly.type
_entity_poly.pdbx_seq_one_letter_code
_entity_poly.pdbx_strand_id
1 'polypeptide(L)'
;MTYDGSADSVIFREVQKFRQIWLMALLLVTTGITWYGAIDQLLYGRPFGSNPVSDKGMVAILIGMGIIFPLFMLSIRLVFVVRNSGLYVKFFPLHLSFKHYPFKDIISAEVVRYRPLRDYGGWGIRYGRNSKAYSVKGNKGLMLEFKNGKHLMLGSQQPDVLKMSIEQGRNRNSY
;
A
#
# COMPACT_ATOMS: atom_id res chain seq x y z
N MET A 1 -38.71 17.09 5.24
CA MET A 1 -38.31 17.30 3.84
C MET A 1 -37.12 16.37 3.57
N THR A 2 -37.36 15.35 2.75
CA THR A 2 -36.43 14.39 2.14
C THR A 2 -35.37 13.71 3.04
N TYR A 3 -35.75 12.54 3.55
CA TYR A 3 -34.82 11.45 3.86
C TYR A 3 -34.19 10.99 2.54
N ASP A 4 -32.90 11.25 2.35
CA ASP A 4 -32.10 10.76 1.22
C ASP A 4 -31.75 9.27 1.42
N GLY A 5 -31.95 8.48 0.38
CA GLY A 5 -31.89 7.03 0.39
C GLY A 5 -30.47 6.47 0.39
N SER A 6 -30.22 5.57 1.34
CA SER A 6 -29.10 4.61 1.39
C SER A 6 -27.69 5.20 1.53
N ALA A 7 -27.22 5.35 2.77
CA ALA A 7 -25.79 5.46 3.05
C ALA A 7 -25.06 4.26 2.43
N ASP A 8 -24.09 4.51 1.54
CA ASP A 8 -23.30 3.47 0.86
C ASP A 8 -22.51 2.62 1.87
N SER A 9 -23.12 1.51 2.30
CA SER A 9 -22.65 0.69 3.42
C SER A 9 -21.37 -0.05 3.07
N VAL A 10 -20.43 -0.10 4.03
CA VAL A 10 -19.19 -0.87 3.89
C VAL A 10 -19.49 -2.35 4.13
N ILE A 11 -19.22 -3.19 3.13
CA ILE A 11 -19.35 -4.66 3.20
C ILE A 11 -18.05 -5.27 3.75
N PHE A 12 -16.90 -4.76 3.29
CA PHE A 12 -15.59 -5.25 3.69
C PHE A 12 -14.57 -4.14 3.73
N ARG A 13 -13.61 -4.25 4.66
CA ARG A 13 -12.49 -3.32 4.77
C ARG A 13 -11.23 -4.02 5.23
N GLU A 14 -10.18 -3.90 4.44
CA GLU A 14 -8.84 -4.39 4.77
C GLU A 14 -7.84 -3.23 4.73
N VAL A 15 -6.97 -3.17 5.74
CA VAL A 15 -5.83 -2.23 5.79
C VAL A 15 -4.55 -3.01 5.99
N GLN A 16 -3.63 -2.91 5.04
CA GLN A 16 -2.33 -3.55 5.08
C GLN A 16 -1.23 -2.49 5.17
N LYS A 17 -0.21 -2.75 6.00
CA LYS A 17 0.96 -1.89 6.19
C LYS A 17 2.24 -2.68 5.98
N PHE A 18 3.29 -2.02 5.50
CA PHE A 18 4.63 -2.60 5.38
C PHE A 18 5.29 -2.69 6.76
N ARG A 19 4.88 -3.68 7.57
CA ARG A 19 5.40 -3.92 8.93
C ARG A 19 6.13 -5.26 9.06
N GLN A 20 6.66 -5.77 7.96
CA GLN A 20 7.51 -6.96 7.99
C GLN A 20 8.75 -6.68 8.85
N ILE A 21 9.13 -7.61 9.73
CA ILE A 21 10.19 -7.41 10.72
C ILE A 21 11.51 -6.97 10.05
N TRP A 22 11.89 -7.59 8.93
CA TRP A 22 13.11 -7.24 8.22
C TRP A 22 13.10 -5.81 7.66
N LEU A 23 11.95 -5.28 7.21
CA LEU A 23 11.82 -3.89 6.78
C LEU A 23 11.91 -2.93 7.96
N MET A 24 11.30 -3.27 9.10
CA MET A 24 11.38 -2.44 10.30
C MET A 24 12.80 -2.43 10.86
N ALA A 25 13.51 -3.56 10.85
CA ALA A 25 14.90 -3.64 11.27
C ALA A 25 15.81 -2.79 10.37
N LEU A 26 15.66 -2.90 9.04
CA LEU A 26 16.39 -2.06 8.08
C LEU A 26 16.13 -0.57 8.33
N LEU A 27 14.86 -0.19 8.50
CA LEU A 27 14.48 1.19 8.79
C LEU A 27 15.10 1.70 10.10
N LEU A 28 15.06 0.90 11.16
CA LEU A 28 15.62 1.28 12.46
C LEU A 28 17.14 1.42 12.40
N VAL A 29 17.84 0.52 11.72
CA VAL A 29 19.30 0.58 11.57
C VAL A 29 19.71 1.83 10.79
N THR A 30 19.10 2.09 9.63
CA THR A 30 19.46 3.28 8.81
C THR A 30 19.15 4.57 9.55
N THR A 31 17.97 4.66 10.17
CA THR A 31 17.60 5.82 11.01
C THR A 31 18.56 5.99 12.18
N GLY A 32 18.87 4.91 12.90
CA GLY A 32 19.76 4.94 14.06
C GLY A 32 21.17 5.41 13.72
N ILE A 33 21.73 4.94 12.60
CA ILE A 33 23.04 5.38 12.10
C ILE A 33 23.01 6.88 11.77
N THR A 34 21.96 7.36 11.10
CA THR A 34 21.81 8.79 10.80
C THR A 34 21.76 9.65 12.06
N TRP A 35 21.00 9.24 13.08
CA TRP A 35 20.91 9.94 14.35
C TRP A 35 22.23 9.92 15.12
N TYR A 36 22.89 8.76 15.18
CA TYR A 36 24.20 8.62 15.81
C TYR A 36 25.24 9.55 15.16
N GLY A 37 25.35 9.53 13.83
CA GLY A 37 26.29 10.39 13.12
C GLY A 37 25.99 11.88 13.29
N ALA A 38 24.70 12.26 13.33
CA ALA A 38 24.31 13.64 13.58
C ALA A 38 24.64 14.09 15.01
N ILE A 39 24.47 13.23 16.01
CA ILE A 39 24.86 13.52 17.40
C ILE A 39 26.37 13.69 17.51
N ASP A 40 27.15 12.75 16.96
CA ASP A 40 28.62 12.80 17.02
C ASP A 40 29.18 14.06 16.35
N GLN A 41 28.64 14.40 15.17
CA GLN A 41 29.09 15.57 14.43
C GLN A 41 28.58 16.90 15.00
N LEU A 42 27.27 17.03 15.23
CA LEU A 42 26.66 18.33 15.57
C LEU A 42 26.75 18.67 17.06
N LEU A 43 26.81 17.67 17.95
CA LEU A 43 26.89 17.91 19.40
C LEU A 43 28.31 17.72 19.94
N TYR A 44 29.02 16.68 19.49
CA TYR A 44 30.37 16.40 19.98
C TYR A 44 31.49 16.97 19.09
N GLY A 45 31.16 17.54 17.93
CA GLY A 45 32.12 18.14 17.00
C GLY A 45 33.06 17.12 16.34
N ARG A 46 32.74 15.83 16.42
CA ARG A 46 33.56 14.75 15.86
C ARG A 46 33.08 14.42 14.45
N PRO A 47 33.96 14.48 13.44
CA PRO A 47 33.54 14.19 12.07
C PRO A 47 33.07 12.74 11.96
N PHE A 48 31.85 12.54 11.45
CA PHE A 48 31.31 11.21 11.23
C PHE A 48 31.79 10.65 9.88
N GLY A 49 32.57 9.58 9.91
CA GLY A 49 33.18 8.95 8.73
C GLY A 49 34.49 9.61 8.30
N SER A 50 35.09 9.11 7.21
CA SER A 50 36.39 9.61 6.70
C SER A 50 36.28 10.89 5.87
N ASN A 51 35.09 11.20 5.35
CA ASN A 51 34.78 12.40 4.58
C ASN A 51 33.48 13.01 5.11
N PRO A 52 33.53 13.77 6.23
CA PRO A 52 32.33 14.33 6.85
C PRO A 52 31.66 15.33 5.91
N VAL A 53 30.34 15.29 5.87
CA VAL A 53 29.54 16.37 5.26
C VAL A 53 29.66 17.64 6.10
N SER A 54 29.36 18.80 5.54
CA SER A 54 29.21 20.01 6.36
C SER A 54 28.08 19.87 7.37
N ASP A 55 28.10 20.63 8.46
CA ASP A 55 27.05 20.58 9.49
C ASP A 55 25.65 20.87 8.92
N LYS A 56 25.57 21.82 7.97
CA LYS A 56 24.32 22.07 7.23
C LYS A 56 23.87 20.86 6.42
N GLY A 57 24.82 20.15 5.80
CA GLY A 57 24.56 18.90 5.10
C GLY A 57 24.08 17.80 6.04
N MET A 58 24.70 17.67 7.22
CA MET A 58 24.30 16.71 8.24
C MET A 58 22.88 16.99 8.75
N VAL A 59 22.54 18.27 9.01
CA VAL A 59 21.17 18.66 9.37
C VAL A 59 20.16 18.29 8.28
N ALA A 60 20.49 18.53 7.01
CA ALA A 60 19.62 18.13 5.90
C ALA A 60 19.42 16.61 5.83
N ILE A 61 20.49 15.82 6.02
CA ILE A 61 20.41 14.36 6.08
C ILE A 61 19.59 13.90 7.29
N LEU A 62 19.76 14.50 8.47
CA LEU A 62 18.98 14.18 9.66
C LEU A 62 17.49 14.42 9.44
N ILE A 63 17.12 15.56 8.87
CA ILE A 63 15.72 15.87 8.56
C ILE A 63 15.19 14.88 7.51
N GLY A 64 15.92 14.66 6.42
CA GLY A 64 15.50 13.80 5.32
C GLY A 64 15.42 12.32 5.71
N MET A 65 16.55 11.74 6.08
CA MET A 65 16.71 10.30 6.35
C MET A 65 16.40 9.92 7.80
N GLY A 66 16.60 10.83 8.75
CA GLY A 66 16.35 10.56 10.17
C GLY A 66 14.91 10.81 10.62
N ILE A 67 14.14 11.64 9.88
CA ILE A 67 12.77 12.03 10.27
C ILE A 67 11.78 11.78 9.13
N ILE A 68 11.93 12.46 7.98
CA ILE A 68 10.94 12.43 6.89
C ILE A 68 10.80 11.01 6.31
N PHE A 69 11.92 10.35 6.00
CA PHE A 69 11.91 9.01 5.40
C PHE A 69 11.27 7.94 6.32
N PRO A 70 11.59 7.87 7.63
CA PRO A 70 10.90 6.98 8.55
C PRO A 70 9.41 7.26 8.67
N LEU A 71 9.01 8.53 8.79
CA LEU A 71 7.60 8.91 8.81
C LEU A 71 6.88 8.50 7.51
N PHE A 72 7.51 8.74 6.37
CA PHE A 72 7.01 8.32 5.06
C PHE A 72 6.81 6.80 5.01
N MET A 73 7.84 6.00 5.33
CA MET A 73 7.77 4.53 5.36
C MET A 73 6.66 4.01 6.28
N LEU A 74 6.55 4.55 7.49
CA LEU A 74 5.52 4.17 8.46
C LEU A 74 4.10 4.58 8.05
N SER A 75 3.98 5.61 7.20
CA SER A 75 2.69 6.07 6.67
C SER A 75 2.13 5.14 5.58
N ILE A 76 2.97 4.35 4.92
CA ILE A 76 2.57 3.55 3.76
C ILE A 76 1.53 2.51 4.16
N ARG A 77 0.37 2.56 3.49
CA ARG A 77 -0.72 1.60 3.70
C ARG A 77 -1.54 1.38 2.44
N LEU A 78 -1.90 0.13 2.22
CA LEU A 78 -2.86 -0.30 1.21
C LEU A 78 -4.21 -0.53 1.89
N VAL A 79 -5.25 0.09 1.35
CA VAL A 79 -6.62 0.01 1.86
C VAL A 79 -7.51 -0.52 0.75
N PHE A 80 -8.23 -1.60 1.05
CA PHE A 80 -9.34 -2.09 0.25
C PHE A 80 -10.64 -1.83 1.01
N VAL A 81 -11.63 -1.25 0.34
CA VAL A 81 -12.99 -1.10 0.88
C VAL A 81 -13.95 -1.57 -0.19
N VAL A 82 -14.78 -2.54 0.16
CA VAL A 82 -15.91 -2.96 -0.69
C VAL A 82 -17.16 -2.30 -0.12
N ARG A 83 -17.87 -1.55 -0.95
CA ARG A 83 -19.15 -0.91 -0.64
C ARG A 83 -20.22 -1.39 -1.61
N ASN A 84 -21.47 -0.99 -1.44
CA ASN A 84 -22.54 -1.37 -2.37
C ASN A 84 -22.29 -0.80 -3.78
N SER A 85 -21.66 0.37 -3.87
CA SER A 85 -21.31 1.04 -5.12
C SER A 85 -20.10 0.44 -5.87
N GLY A 86 -19.28 -0.40 -5.22
CA GLY A 86 -18.11 -1.02 -5.86
C GLY A 86 -16.91 -1.21 -4.94
N LEU A 87 -15.77 -1.52 -5.55
CA LEU A 87 -14.48 -1.67 -4.88
C LEU A 87 -13.72 -0.33 -4.88
N TYR A 88 -13.20 0.04 -3.72
CA TYR A 88 -12.36 1.22 -3.53
C TYR A 88 -10.97 0.78 -3.07
N VAL A 89 -9.94 1.21 -3.81
CA VAL A 89 -8.55 0.90 -3.50
C VAL A 89 -7.75 2.19 -3.30
N LYS A 90 -7.04 2.30 -2.18
CA LYS A 90 -6.13 3.42 -1.91
C LYS A 90 -4.80 2.91 -1.39
N PHE A 91 -3.71 3.37 -2.01
CA PHE A 91 -2.36 3.05 -1.60
C PHE A 91 -1.70 4.32 -1.08
N PHE A 92 -1.99 4.70 0.16
CA PHE A 92 -1.46 5.94 0.73
C PHE A 92 0.03 5.78 1.09
N PRO A 93 0.88 6.81 0.92
CA PRO A 93 0.61 8.14 0.35
C PRO A 93 0.74 8.21 -1.18
N LEU A 94 1.12 7.12 -1.87
CA LEU A 94 1.29 7.08 -3.34
C LEU A 94 0.01 7.42 -4.11
N HIS A 95 -1.15 7.11 -3.54
CA HIS A 95 -2.48 7.56 -3.97
C HIS A 95 -3.13 8.36 -2.83
N LEU A 96 -3.45 9.62 -3.09
CA LEU A 96 -4.11 10.50 -2.13
C LEU A 96 -5.63 10.29 -2.08
N SER A 97 -6.25 9.85 -3.18
CA SER A 97 -7.67 9.51 -3.26
C SER A 97 -7.89 8.00 -3.43
N PHE A 98 -9.11 7.54 -3.17
CA PHE A 98 -9.50 6.18 -3.52
C PHE A 98 -9.73 6.08 -5.02
N LYS A 99 -9.21 5.00 -5.62
CA LYS A 99 -9.61 4.59 -6.96
C LYS A 99 -10.83 3.68 -6.84
N HIS A 100 -11.92 4.09 -7.48
CA HIS A 100 -13.17 3.33 -7.54
C HIS A 100 -13.20 2.40 -8.75
N TYR A 101 -13.71 1.20 -8.53
CA TYR A 101 -13.92 0.15 -9.52
C TYR A 101 -15.38 -0.32 -9.39
N PRO A 102 -16.28 0.16 -10.26
CA PRO A 102 -17.69 -0.23 -10.25
C PRO A 102 -17.85 -1.74 -10.48
N PHE A 103 -18.80 -2.36 -9.77
CA PHE A 103 -19.09 -3.78 -9.94
C PHE A 103 -19.50 -4.16 -11.37
N LYS A 104 -20.23 -3.27 -12.05
CA LYS A 104 -20.65 -3.45 -13.44
C LYS A 104 -19.49 -3.63 -14.42
N ASP A 105 -18.27 -3.21 -14.06
CA ASP A 105 -17.09 -3.32 -14.92
C ASP A 105 -16.32 -4.62 -14.68
N ILE A 106 -16.58 -5.33 -13.57
CA ILE A 106 -15.88 -6.55 -13.18
C ILE A 106 -16.60 -7.74 -13.84
N ILE A 107 -15.86 -8.56 -14.59
CA ILE A 107 -16.36 -9.80 -15.20
C ILE A 107 -16.23 -10.94 -14.20
N SER A 108 -15.04 -11.16 -13.64
CA SER A 108 -14.73 -12.30 -12.77
C SER A 108 -13.88 -11.87 -11.56
N ALA A 109 -13.92 -12.69 -10.50
CA ALA A 109 -13.14 -12.50 -9.29
C ALA A 109 -12.62 -13.85 -8.79
N GLU A 110 -11.31 -14.08 -8.89
CA GLU A 110 -10.70 -15.38 -8.61
C GLU A 110 -9.60 -15.29 -7.56
N VAL A 111 -9.68 -16.16 -6.54
CA VAL A 111 -8.62 -16.25 -5.53
C VAL A 111 -7.41 -16.91 -6.17
N VAL A 112 -6.29 -16.21 -6.18
CA VAL A 112 -5.06 -16.64 -6.82
C VAL A 112 -3.92 -16.70 -5.82
N ARG A 113 -3.03 -17.66 -6.05
CA ARG A 113 -1.69 -17.68 -5.45
C ARG A 113 -0.70 -17.15 -6.48
N TYR A 114 0.13 -16.20 -6.08
CA TYR A 114 1.14 -15.59 -6.94
C TYR A 114 2.51 -15.64 -6.28
N ARG A 115 3.59 -15.42 -7.03
CA ARG A 115 4.95 -15.33 -6.52
C ARG A 115 5.41 -13.87 -6.59
N PRO A 116 5.36 -13.10 -5.49
CA PRO A 116 5.58 -11.65 -5.52
C PRO A 116 6.87 -11.22 -6.22
N LEU A 117 7.99 -11.88 -5.91
CA LEU A 117 9.30 -11.55 -6.48
C LEU A 117 9.39 -11.91 -7.97
N ARG A 118 8.91 -13.10 -8.36
CA ARG A 118 9.04 -13.59 -9.74
C ARG A 118 8.00 -12.99 -10.69
N ASP A 119 6.75 -12.94 -10.26
CA ASP A 119 5.63 -12.58 -11.12
C ASP A 119 5.43 -11.05 -11.19
N TYR A 120 5.94 -10.30 -10.19
CA TYR A 120 5.67 -8.87 -10.05
C TYR A 120 6.90 -8.02 -9.63
N GLY A 121 8.08 -8.61 -9.41
CA GLY A 121 9.27 -7.87 -8.98
C GLY A 121 9.21 -7.32 -7.55
N GLY A 122 8.36 -7.92 -6.71
CA GLY A 122 8.16 -7.55 -5.29
C GLY A 122 6.80 -6.90 -5.01
N TRP A 123 6.58 -6.56 -3.75
CA TRP A 123 5.35 -5.92 -3.28
C TRP A 123 5.27 -4.44 -3.68
N GLY A 124 4.07 -3.87 -3.64
CA GLY A 124 3.79 -2.48 -4.01
C GLY A 124 2.71 -2.34 -5.07
N ILE A 125 2.79 -1.24 -5.81
CA ILE A 125 1.99 -0.99 -7.01
C ILE A 125 2.80 -1.46 -8.22
N ARG A 126 2.24 -2.36 -9.03
CA ARG A 126 2.91 -2.87 -10.23
C ARG A 126 2.01 -2.70 -11.45
N TYR A 127 2.64 -2.33 -12.56
CA TYR A 127 1.99 -2.11 -13.85
C TYR A 127 2.56 -3.09 -14.86
N GLY A 128 1.71 -3.88 -15.49
CA GLY A 128 2.00 -4.70 -16.66
C GLY A 128 1.16 -4.23 -17.85
N ARG A 129 1.41 -4.82 -19.02
CA ARG A 129 0.78 -4.42 -20.30
C ARG A 129 -0.75 -4.29 -20.22
N ASN A 130 -1.42 -5.27 -19.62
CA ASN A 130 -2.87 -5.29 -19.39
C ASN A 130 -3.22 -5.65 -17.93
N SER A 131 -2.29 -5.45 -17.00
CA SER A 131 -2.47 -5.84 -15.61
C SER A 131 -1.99 -4.77 -14.66
N LYS A 132 -2.65 -4.66 -13.52
CA LYS A 132 -2.18 -3.88 -12.38
C LYS A 132 -2.18 -4.78 -11.16
N ALA A 133 -1.23 -4.59 -10.25
CA ALA A 133 -1.25 -5.29 -8.97
C ALA A 133 -1.07 -4.30 -7.81
N TYR A 134 -1.81 -4.55 -6.73
CA TYR A 134 -1.61 -3.92 -5.44
C TYR A 134 -1.34 -4.99 -4.40
N SER A 135 -0.17 -4.97 -3.78
CA SER A 135 0.15 -5.91 -2.70
C SER A 135 1.08 -5.28 -1.68
N VAL A 136 1.02 -5.78 -0.44
CA VAL A 136 1.91 -5.34 0.65
C VAL A 136 2.72 -6.50 1.21
N LYS A 137 2.10 -7.66 1.40
CA LYS A 137 2.74 -8.86 1.95
C LYS A 137 2.03 -10.13 1.49
N GLY A 138 2.68 -11.27 1.69
CA GLY A 138 2.11 -12.59 1.37
C GLY A 138 2.17 -12.90 -0.13
N ASN A 139 1.50 -13.99 -0.50
CA ASN A 139 1.53 -14.60 -1.83
C ASN A 139 0.14 -15.06 -2.32
N LYS A 140 -0.93 -14.57 -1.68
CA LYS A 140 -2.33 -14.82 -2.04
C LYS A 140 -3.04 -13.50 -2.29
N GLY A 141 -4.06 -13.52 -3.13
CA GLY A 141 -4.84 -12.35 -3.46
C GLY A 141 -6.06 -12.69 -4.30
N LEU A 142 -6.72 -11.65 -4.78
CA LEU A 142 -7.87 -11.74 -5.66
C LEU A 142 -7.50 -11.13 -7.03
N MET A 143 -7.64 -11.91 -8.09
CA MET A 143 -7.54 -11.42 -9.46
C MET A 143 -8.92 -10.99 -9.94
N LEU A 144 -9.03 -9.74 -10.39
CA LEU A 144 -10.22 -9.22 -11.04
C LEU A 144 -9.96 -9.08 -12.54
N GLU A 145 -10.91 -9.53 -13.34
CA GLU A 145 -10.95 -9.27 -14.77
C GLU A 145 -12.02 -8.20 -15.05
N PHE A 146 -11.71 -7.22 -15.90
CA PHE A 146 -12.65 -6.17 -16.27
C PHE A 146 -13.12 -6.31 -17.72
N LYS A 147 -14.30 -5.77 -18.01
CA LYS A 147 -14.93 -5.75 -19.36
C LYS A 147 -14.04 -5.22 -20.48
N ASN A 148 -13.06 -4.38 -20.15
CA ASN A 148 -12.10 -3.82 -21.09
C ASN A 148 -10.83 -4.69 -21.28
N GLY A 149 -10.84 -5.96 -20.81
CA GLY A 149 -9.73 -6.90 -20.91
C GLY A 149 -8.57 -6.63 -19.94
N LYS A 150 -8.68 -5.61 -19.08
CA LYS A 150 -7.65 -5.32 -18.06
C LYS A 150 -7.83 -6.24 -16.85
N HIS A 151 -6.72 -6.49 -16.18
CA HIS A 151 -6.66 -7.32 -14.98
C HIS A 151 -6.18 -6.50 -13.77
N LEU A 152 -6.71 -6.80 -12.59
CA LEU A 152 -6.26 -6.22 -11.33
C LEU A 152 -6.05 -7.30 -10.27
N MET A 153 -4.80 -7.49 -9.86
CA MET A 153 -4.45 -8.35 -8.74
C MET A 153 -4.44 -7.56 -7.43
N LEU A 154 -5.19 -8.04 -6.44
CA LEU A 154 -5.30 -7.49 -5.10
C LEU A 154 -4.69 -8.47 -4.11
N GLY A 155 -3.43 -8.26 -3.72
CA GLY A 155 -2.79 -9.05 -2.66
C GLY A 155 -3.51 -8.78 -1.33
N SER A 156 -4.11 -9.81 -0.75
CA SER A 156 -4.98 -9.72 0.42
C SER A 156 -4.61 -10.79 1.46
N GLN A 157 -4.78 -10.45 2.73
CA GLN A 157 -4.66 -11.42 3.83
C GLN A 157 -5.95 -12.22 4.07
N GLN A 158 -7.06 -11.81 3.44
CA GLN A 158 -8.37 -12.47 3.52
C GLN A 158 -9.00 -12.56 2.11
N PRO A 159 -8.34 -13.25 1.16
CA PRO A 159 -8.75 -13.22 -0.25
C PRO A 159 -10.14 -13.82 -0.47
N ASP A 160 -10.52 -14.85 0.28
CA ASP A 160 -11.84 -15.48 0.18
C ASP A 160 -12.96 -14.56 0.65
N VAL A 161 -12.75 -13.87 1.79
CA VAL A 161 -13.72 -12.87 2.32
C VAL A 161 -13.85 -11.69 1.36
N LEU A 162 -12.73 -11.22 0.80
CA LEU A 162 -12.72 -10.16 -0.20
C LEU A 162 -13.51 -10.59 -1.46
N LYS A 163 -13.32 -11.82 -1.94
CA LYS A 163 -14.08 -12.38 -3.06
C LYS A 163 -15.57 -12.38 -2.77
N MET A 164 -15.99 -13.00 -1.66
CA MET A 164 -17.40 -13.08 -1.25
C MET A 164 -18.04 -11.69 -1.16
N SER A 165 -17.31 -10.71 -0.63
CA SER A 165 -17.80 -9.33 -0.49
C SER A 165 -18.03 -8.65 -1.85
N ILE A 166 -17.16 -8.91 -2.83
CA ILE A 166 -17.32 -8.42 -4.20
C ILE A 166 -18.51 -9.10 -4.87
N GLU A 167 -18.66 -10.42 -4.73
CA GLU A 167 -19.79 -11.17 -5.29
C GLU A 167 -21.13 -10.72 -4.69
N GLN A 168 -21.19 -10.54 -3.37
CA GLN A 168 -22.36 -9.98 -2.68
C GLN A 168 -22.74 -8.59 -3.23
N GLY A 169 -21.75 -7.70 -3.41
CA GLY A 169 -21.99 -6.38 -3.96
C GLY A 169 -22.45 -6.41 -5.42
N ARG A 170 -21.95 -7.35 -6.23
CA ARG A 170 -22.38 -7.55 -7.62
C ARG A 170 -23.83 -8.04 -7.72
N ASN A 171 -24.22 -9.00 -6.91
CA ASN A 171 -25.57 -9.58 -6.93
C ASN A 171 -26.65 -8.54 -6.57
N ARG A 172 -26.34 -7.60 -5.67
CA ARG A 172 -27.25 -6.50 -5.30
C ARG A 172 -27.50 -5.48 -6.41
N ASN A 173 -26.59 -5.36 -7.37
CA ASN A 173 -26.68 -4.40 -8.48
C ASN A 173 -27.06 -5.06 -9.82
N SER A 174 -27.47 -6.32 -9.78
CA SER A 174 -27.87 -7.10 -10.97
C SER A 174 -29.39 -7.16 -11.15
N TYR A 175 -30.14 -6.40 -10.34
CA TYR A 175 -31.60 -6.21 -10.40
C TYR A 175 -31.92 -4.72 -10.58
#